data_AF-A0AAD3YL60-F1
#
_entry.id   AF-A0AAD3YL60-F1
#
_cell.length_a   1.000
_cell.length_b   1.000
_cell.length_c   1.000
_cell.angle_alpha   90.00
_cell.angle_beta   90.00
_cell.angle_gamma   90.00
#
_symmetry.space_group_name_H-M   'P 1'
#
loop_
_entity.id
_entity.type
_entity.pdbx_description
1 polymer ?
#
loop_
_entity_poly.entity_id
_entity_poly.type
_entity_poly.pdbx_seq_one_letter_code
_entity_poly.pdbx_strand_id
1 'polypeptide(L)'
;MAAQALPIGQASSRRFFPGETVVTCGVDALVQQGRLNPVPYLHRHLNGDWGDLDDYDKRQNDAALESGEDRLFSSYQVAPGLQLWIITEWDRSVTTLLLPSEY
;
A
#
# COMPACT_ATOMS: atom_id res chain seq x y z
N MET A 1 28.91 31.76 10.90
CA MET A 1 28.07 31.27 9.79
C MET A 1 28.32 29.77 9.66
N ALA A 2 27.53 28.93 10.31
CA ALA A 2 27.67 27.47 10.23
C ALA A 2 26.49 26.92 9.43
N ALA A 3 26.75 26.47 8.21
CA ALA A 3 25.78 25.73 7.43
C ALA A 3 25.67 24.32 8.03
N GLN A 4 24.51 24.01 8.63
CA GLN A 4 24.21 22.66 9.08
C GLN A 4 23.94 21.80 7.84
N ALA A 5 24.65 20.68 7.74
CA ALA A 5 24.42 19.68 6.72
C ALA A 5 23.06 19.01 6.94
N LEU A 6 22.23 18.97 5.89
CA LEU A 6 21.03 18.15 5.86
C LEU A 6 21.45 16.67 5.80
N PRO A 7 20.90 15.78 6.65
CA PRO A 7 21.19 14.36 6.53
C PRO A 7 20.57 13.82 5.23
N ILE A 8 21.44 13.25 4.40
CA ILE A 8 21.12 12.56 3.15
C ILE A 8 20.43 11.23 3.48
N GLY A 9 19.26 11.01 2.86
CA GLY A 9 18.70 9.68 2.57
C GLY A 9 17.94 9.00 3.71
N GLN A 10 16.62 9.23 3.82
CA GLN A 10 15.76 8.20 4.39
C GLN A 10 15.74 7.03 3.42
N ALA A 11 16.48 5.96 3.73
CA ALA A 11 16.20 4.67 3.15
C ALA A 11 14.76 4.30 3.52
N SER A 12 13.86 4.22 2.54
CA SER A 12 12.49 3.74 2.76
C SER A 12 12.56 2.26 3.16
N SER A 13 12.66 2.00 4.46
CA SER A 13 12.70 0.65 5.01
C SER A 13 11.29 0.06 4.96
N ARG A 14 11.02 -0.74 3.92
CA ARG A 14 9.80 -1.54 3.81
C ARG A 14 9.69 -2.45 5.04
N ARG A 15 8.52 -2.47 5.69
CA ARG A 15 8.23 -3.31 6.87
C ARG A 15 8.06 -4.78 6.52
N PHE A 16 7.67 -5.09 5.28
CA PHE A 16 7.53 -6.47 4.77
C PHE A 16 7.76 -6.52 3.25
N PHE A 17 7.94 -7.74 2.73
CA PHE A 17 8.06 -7.98 1.29
C PHE A 17 6.67 -8.21 0.66
N PRO A 18 6.40 -7.67 -0.54
CA PRO A 18 5.10 -7.81 -1.21
C PRO A 18 4.83 -9.22 -1.78
N GLY A 19 5.85 -10.07 -1.90
CA GLY A 19 5.76 -11.23 -2.78
C GLY A 19 5.56 -10.81 -4.24
N GLU A 20 4.78 -11.57 -4.99
CA GLU A 20 4.37 -11.22 -6.35
C GLU A 20 3.37 -10.07 -6.33
N THR A 21 3.66 -8.99 -7.05
CA THR A 21 2.73 -7.85 -7.15
C THR A 21 1.89 -7.97 -8.42
N VAL A 22 0.58 -8.01 -8.26
CA VAL A 22 -0.38 -8.08 -9.36
C VAL A 22 -1.35 -6.90 -9.30
N VAL A 23 -1.88 -6.52 -10.45
CA VAL A 23 -2.90 -5.47 -10.58
C VAL A 23 -4.09 -6.03 -11.33
N THR A 24 -5.30 -5.63 -10.95
CA THR A 24 -6.51 -5.98 -11.69
C THR A 24 -6.61 -5.22 -13.01
N CYS A 25 -7.48 -5.67 -13.92
CA CYS A 25 -7.67 -5.03 -15.22
C CYS A 25 -8.22 -3.60 -15.09
N GLY A 26 -9.06 -3.31 -14.09
CA GLY A 26 -9.55 -1.96 -13.83
C GLY A 26 -8.45 -1.01 -13.39
N VAL A 27 -7.55 -1.47 -12.50
CA VAL A 27 -6.36 -0.71 -12.10
C VAL A 27 -5.42 -0.50 -13.29
N ASP A 28 -5.07 -1.55 -14.04
CA ASP A 28 -4.19 -1.45 -15.21
C ASP A 28 -4.75 -0.46 -16.24
N ALA A 29 -6.04 -0.53 -16.56
CA ALA A 29 -6.68 0.39 -17.49
C ALA A 29 -6.52 1.87 -17.06
N LEU A 30 -6.63 2.17 -15.76
CA LEU A 30 -6.43 3.53 -15.24
C LEU A 30 -4.96 3.96 -15.32
N VAL A 31 -4.02 3.03 -15.14
CA VAL A 31 -2.58 3.31 -15.30
C VAL A 31 -2.27 3.61 -16.76
N GLN A 32 -2.74 2.79 -17.70
CA GLN A 32 -2.54 3.00 -19.14
C GLN A 32 -3.14 4.34 -19.62
N GLN A 33 -4.25 4.77 -19.00
CA GLN A 33 -4.88 6.07 -19.27
C GLN A 33 -4.15 7.27 -18.61
N GLY A 34 -3.12 7.03 -17.79
CA GLY A 34 -2.43 8.08 -17.01
C GLY A 34 -3.28 8.68 -15.89
N ARG A 35 -4.37 8.00 -15.49
CA ARG A 35 -5.32 8.46 -14.46
C ARG A 35 -4.97 7.97 -13.06
N LEU A 36 -4.10 6.98 -12.94
CA LEU A 36 -3.64 6.40 -11.68
C LEU A 36 -2.14 6.09 -11.76
N ASN A 37 -1.40 6.52 -10.75
CA ASN A 37 -0.06 6.01 -10.48
C ASN A 37 -0.12 5.17 -9.19
N PRO A 38 -0.01 3.83 -9.24
CA PRO A 38 -0.16 2.97 -8.06
C PRO A 38 1.09 2.93 -7.18
N VAL A 39 2.26 3.31 -7.72
CA VAL A 39 3.56 3.15 -7.05
C VAL A 39 3.64 3.83 -5.68
N PRO A 40 3.18 5.09 -5.50
CA PRO A 40 3.21 5.75 -4.19
C PRO A 40 2.36 5.02 -3.14
N TYR A 41 1.21 4.46 -3.54
CA TYR A 41 0.30 3.76 -2.64
C TYR A 41 0.86 2.40 -2.24
N LEU A 42 1.47 1.67 -3.18
CA LEU A 42 2.20 0.44 -2.86
C LEU A 42 3.35 0.73 -1.87
N HIS A 43 4.09 1.82 -2.07
CA HIS A 43 5.12 2.22 -1.12
C HIS A 43 4.58 2.53 0.27
N ARG A 44 3.41 3.18 0.37
CA ARG A 44 2.73 3.41 1.66
C ARG A 44 2.36 2.10 2.33
N HIS A 45 1.73 1.19 1.60
CA HIS A 45 1.33 -0.14 2.09
C HIS A 45 2.52 -0.91 2.66
N LEU A 46 3.63 -0.99 1.90
CA LEU A 46 4.83 -1.70 2.32
C LEU A 46 5.55 -1.06 3.51
N ASN A 47 5.28 0.20 3.82
CA ASN A 47 5.80 0.87 5.01
C ASN A 47 4.83 0.82 6.21
N GLY A 48 3.69 0.13 6.07
CA GLY A 48 2.66 0.04 7.10
C GLY A 48 1.80 1.29 7.24
N ASP A 49 1.77 2.15 6.21
CA ASP A 49 0.77 3.21 6.13
C ASP A 49 -0.49 2.61 5.49
N TRP A 50 -1.46 2.28 6.33
CA TRP A 50 -2.69 1.59 5.92
C TRP A 50 -3.73 2.51 5.26
N GLY A 51 -3.43 3.81 5.12
CA GLY A 51 -4.27 4.78 4.44
C GLY A 51 -5.55 5.13 5.19
N ASP A 52 -6.67 5.12 4.47
CA ASP A 52 -7.97 5.65 4.87
C ASP A 52 -8.85 4.63 5.59
N LEU A 53 -8.22 3.67 6.27
CA LEU A 53 -8.90 2.74 7.19
C LEU A 53 -9.17 3.41 8.53
N ASP A 54 -10.15 2.88 9.27
CA ASP A 54 -10.39 3.27 10.65
C ASP A 54 -9.31 2.73 11.62
N ASP A 55 -9.33 3.19 12.86
CA ASP A 55 -8.32 2.83 13.86
C ASP A 55 -8.41 1.36 14.29
N TYR A 56 -9.55 0.69 14.11
CA TYR A 56 -9.69 -0.72 14.43
C TYR A 56 -8.98 -1.56 13.36
N ASP A 57 -9.27 -1.32 12.08
CA ASP A 57 -8.67 -2.04 10.96
C ASP A 57 -7.16 -1.80 10.86
N LYS A 58 -6.70 -0.57 11.17
CA LYS A 58 -5.26 -0.26 11.27
C LYS A 58 -4.56 -1.13 12.30
N ARG A 59 -5.17 -1.30 13.48
CA ARG A 59 -4.62 -2.17 14.55
C ARG A 59 -4.63 -3.63 14.16
N GLN A 60 -5.63 -4.09 13.40
CA GLN A 60 -5.65 -5.46 12.88
C GLN A 60 -4.48 -5.69 11.91
N ASN A 61 -4.20 -4.75 11.00
CA ASN A 61 -3.03 -4.85 10.13
C ASN A 61 -1.71 -4.86 10.90
N ASP A 62 -1.54 -3.99 11.90
CA ASP A 62 -0.31 -3.99 12.71
C ASP A 62 -0.12 -5.32 13.45
N ALA A 63 -1.20 -5.87 14.04
CA ALA A 63 -1.17 -7.18 14.68
C ALA A 63 -0.85 -8.31 13.67
N ALA A 64 -1.49 -8.30 12.50
CA ALA A 64 -1.24 -9.27 11.43
C ALA A 64 0.17 -9.17 10.84
N LEU A 65 0.74 -7.97 10.80
CA LEU A 65 2.11 -7.74 10.37
C LEU A 65 3.11 -8.31 11.38
N GLU A 66 2.81 -8.21 12.67
CA GLU A 66 3.65 -8.76 13.75
C GLU A 66 3.51 -10.29 13.88
N SER A 67 2.29 -10.83 13.76
CA SER A 67 2.05 -12.26 13.92
C SER A 67 2.33 -13.08 12.66
N GLY A 68 2.11 -12.50 11.48
CA GLY A 68 2.15 -13.22 10.20
C GLY A 68 0.96 -14.15 9.97
N GLU A 69 -0.14 -13.99 10.72
CA GLU A 69 -1.26 -14.94 10.73
C GLU A 69 -2.46 -14.49 9.86
N ASP A 70 -2.48 -13.25 9.40
CA ASP A 70 -3.58 -12.70 8.60
C ASP A 70 -3.07 -11.81 7.46
N ARG A 71 -3.93 -11.55 6.47
CA ARG A 71 -3.66 -10.65 5.35
C ARG A 71 -3.51 -9.20 5.83
N LEU A 72 -2.84 -8.40 5.01
CA LEU A 72 -2.77 -6.95 5.20
C LEU A 72 -3.66 -6.27 4.19
N PHE A 73 -4.37 -5.24 4.63
CA PHE A 73 -5.27 -4.48 3.79
C PHE A 73 -4.96 -2.99 3.86
N SER A 74 -5.03 -2.28 2.74
CA SER A 74 -4.96 -0.83 2.75
C SER A 74 -5.94 -0.25 1.75
N SER A 75 -6.44 0.92 2.10
CA SER A 75 -7.39 1.69 1.30
C SER A 75 -6.84 3.08 1.11
N TYR A 76 -6.84 3.58 -0.12
CA TYR A 76 -6.40 4.93 -0.45
C TYR A 76 -7.39 5.63 -1.36
N GLN A 77 -7.86 6.81 -0.96
CA GLN A 77 -8.57 7.73 -1.82
C GLN A 77 -7.56 8.42 -2.76
N VAL A 78 -7.60 8.07 -4.04
CA VAL A 78 -6.71 8.62 -5.06
C VAL A 78 -7.23 9.97 -5.57
N ALA A 79 -8.53 10.02 -5.86
CA ALA A 79 -9.26 11.20 -6.30
C ALA A 79 -10.74 11.02 -5.90
N PRO A 80 -11.60 12.07 -5.93
CA PRO A 80 -13.02 11.91 -5.64
C PRO A 80 -13.65 10.80 -6.50
N GLY A 81 -14.22 9.79 -5.85
CA GLY A 81 -14.83 8.63 -6.52
C GLY A 81 -13.85 7.58 -7.08
N LEU A 82 -12.53 7.76 -6.87
CA LEU A 82 -11.51 6.78 -7.21
C LEU A 82 -10.75 6.35 -5.95
N GLN A 83 -10.95 5.09 -5.57
CA GLN A 83 -10.30 4.45 -4.44
C GLN A 83 -9.48 3.26 -4.93
N LEU A 84 -8.30 3.10 -4.34
CA LEU A 84 -7.39 1.99 -4.60
C LEU A 84 -7.30 1.15 -3.34
N TRP A 85 -7.53 -0.15 -3.48
CA TRP A 85 -7.27 -1.15 -2.45
C TRP A 85 -5.95 -1.85 -2.75
N ILE A 86 -5.20 -2.16 -1.69
CA ILE A 86 -3.99 -2.98 -1.75
C ILE A 86 -4.13 -4.07 -0.69
N ILE A 87 -4.06 -5.32 -1.11
CA ILE A 87 -4.19 -6.49 -0.24
C ILE A 87 -2.92 -7.32 -0.38
N THR A 88 -2.25 -7.63 0.72
CA THR A 88 -1.18 -8.62 0.77
C THR A 88 -1.69 -9.86 1.49
N GLU A 89 -1.60 -11.03 0.85
CA GLU A 89 -2.05 -12.30 1.43
C GLU A 89 -1.34 -12.63 2.75
N TRP A 90 -1.96 -13.47 3.58
CA TRP A 90 -1.47 -13.78 4.93
C TRP A 90 -0.03 -14.34 4.93
N ASP A 91 0.31 -15.15 3.94
CA ASP A 91 1.64 -15.72 3.73
C ASP A 91 2.63 -14.78 3.01
N ARG A 92 2.19 -13.55 2.70
CA ARG A 92 2.95 -12.52 1.97
C ARG A 92 3.42 -12.98 0.58
N SER A 93 2.77 -13.99 0.00
CA SER A 93 3.13 -14.53 -1.32
C SER A 93 2.72 -13.61 -2.46
N VAL A 94 1.60 -12.88 -2.31
CA VAL A 94 1.01 -12.03 -3.35
C VAL A 94 0.50 -10.72 -2.73
N THR A 95 0.76 -9.61 -3.43
CA THR A 95 0.14 -8.31 -3.20
C THR A 95 -0.70 -7.91 -4.40
N THR A 96 -2.00 -7.77 -4.21
CA THR A 96 -2.95 -7.38 -5.27
C THR A 96 -3.36 -5.92 -5.09
N LEU A 97 -3.27 -5.14 -6.16
CA LEU A 97 -3.83 -3.79 -6.24
C LEU A 97 -5.09 -3.84 -7.08
N LEU A 98 -6.21 -3.35 -6.52
CA LEU A 98 -7.53 -3.48 -7.12
C LEU A 98 -8.45 -2.30 -6.79
N LEU A 99 -9.50 -2.13 -7.58
CA LEU A 99 -10.60 -1.23 -7.25
C LEU A 99 -11.57 -1.92 -6.27
N PRO A 100 -12.28 -1.18 -5.39
CA PRO A 100 -13.27 -1.77 -4.48
C PRO A 100 -14.36 -2.58 -5.19
N SER A 101 -14.70 -2.22 -6.44
CA SER A 101 -15.72 -2.91 -7.24
C SER A 101 -15.26 -4.25 -7.83
N GLU A 102 -13.98 -4.58 -7.73
CA GLU A 102 -13.38 -5.81 -8.26
C GLU A 102 -13.15 -6.86 -7.17
N TYR A 103 -13.54 -6.56 -5.93
CA TYR A 103 -13.51 -7.46 -4.76
C TYR A 103 -14.94 -7.85 -4.37
#